data_AF-A0A2N6TFP8-F1
#
_entry.id   AF-A0A2N6TFP8-F1
#
_cell.length_a   1.000
_cell.length_b   1.000
_cell.length_c   1.000
_cell.angle_alpha   90.00
_cell.angle_beta   90.00
_cell.angle_gamma   90.00
#
_symmetry.space_group_name_H-M   'P 1'
#
loop_
_entity.id
_entity.type
_entity.pdbx_description
1 polymer ?
#
loop_
_entity_poly.entity_id
_entity_poly.type
_entity_poly.pdbx_seq_one_letter_code
_entity_poly.pdbx_strand_id
1 'polypeptide(L)'
;MENMYILKSNNSIIFNHGNINEVVFNFKEYKDILNNLSTEKYDFFKIIHEKYNIKNEKEIKNKFLYIFHFILIKNICNYILDKYKSKKINFLYFNKNIKNEKFKLSDELNLDDVLRNIIISLINSEEYLSQNLNIDFKKFDINEIISDKIIEDKGISFYFYYDSIKKQDFKSKIEKDLLELGYIDKNKKNTDNRYTLPIYIDDEQLEKIGIKNYQDYLINWISIGYLKMLIKIHDFLINYYNLTLEKGLKIDDVMLVLIDILDTEVKEFPQGLKKSIEVGKETSGKCFFINKIIQPVSLTPELTLLLQGKDAYNIVPRI
;
A
#
# COMPACT_ATOMS: atom_id res chain seq x y z
N MET A 1 -6.10 -33.01 -2.92
CA MET A 1 -5.79 -31.58 -2.75
C MET A 1 -6.14 -30.89 -4.06
N GLU A 2 -6.87 -29.79 -3.98
CA GLU A 2 -7.33 -29.06 -5.15
C GLU A 2 -6.20 -28.20 -5.73
N ASN A 3 -6.31 -27.91 -7.02
CA ASN A 3 -5.45 -26.97 -7.72
C ASN A 3 -6.21 -25.68 -8.00
N MET A 4 -5.50 -24.58 -8.09
CA MET A 4 -6.03 -23.30 -8.53
C MET A 4 -5.47 -22.94 -9.90
N TYR A 5 -6.22 -22.15 -10.66
CA TYR A 5 -5.82 -21.75 -12.00
C TYR A 5 -6.07 -20.27 -12.20
N ILE A 6 -5.14 -19.59 -12.86
CA ILE A 6 -5.35 -18.22 -13.35
C ILE A 6 -5.34 -18.27 -14.88
N LEU A 7 -6.45 -17.80 -15.45
CA LEU A 7 -6.81 -17.97 -16.84
C LEU A 7 -7.01 -16.60 -17.48
N LYS A 8 -6.57 -16.44 -18.72
CA LYS A 8 -6.96 -15.30 -19.57
C LYS A 8 -8.12 -15.74 -20.45
N SER A 9 -9.26 -15.07 -20.35
CA SER A 9 -10.34 -15.16 -21.33
C SER A 9 -10.23 -14.01 -22.34
N ASN A 10 -11.16 -13.92 -23.29
CA ASN A 10 -11.13 -12.85 -24.31
C ASN A 10 -11.20 -11.44 -23.70
N ASN A 11 -11.90 -11.26 -22.57
CA ASN A 11 -12.16 -9.95 -21.98
C ASN A 11 -11.79 -9.85 -20.48
N SER A 12 -11.28 -10.93 -19.87
CA SER A 12 -11.07 -10.97 -18.43
C SER A 12 -9.89 -11.84 -18.01
N ILE A 13 -9.44 -11.65 -16.78
CA ILE A 13 -8.65 -12.64 -16.06
C ILE A 13 -9.55 -13.34 -15.05
N ILE A 14 -9.53 -14.67 -15.09
CA ILE A 14 -10.36 -15.54 -14.26
C ILE A 14 -9.45 -16.30 -13.31
N PHE A 15 -9.81 -16.30 -12.04
CA PHE A 15 -9.22 -17.12 -11.00
C PHE A 15 -10.17 -18.27 -10.67
N ASN A 16 -9.78 -19.49 -11.04
CA ASN A 16 -10.47 -20.69 -10.61
C ASN A 16 -9.88 -21.17 -9.29
N HIS A 17 -10.73 -21.35 -8.28
CA HIS A 17 -10.32 -21.87 -6.98
C HIS A 17 -11.20 -23.04 -6.50
N GLY A 18 -11.28 -24.07 -7.35
CA GLY A 18 -12.13 -25.25 -7.16
C GLY A 18 -13.39 -25.13 -8.01
N ASN A 19 -14.56 -25.15 -7.37
CA ASN A 19 -15.87 -25.13 -8.05
C ASN A 19 -16.34 -23.72 -8.49
N ILE A 20 -15.58 -22.68 -8.16
CA ILE A 20 -15.95 -21.28 -8.45
C ILE A 20 -14.90 -20.70 -9.39
N ASN A 21 -15.39 -20.01 -10.41
CA ASN A 21 -14.61 -19.11 -11.25
C ASN A 21 -14.89 -17.69 -10.81
N GLU A 22 -13.85 -16.92 -10.49
CA GLU A 22 -14.00 -15.51 -10.16
C GLU A 22 -13.30 -14.66 -11.22
N VAL A 23 -14.00 -13.67 -11.75
CA VAL A 23 -13.38 -12.62 -12.56
C VAL A 23 -12.61 -11.72 -11.60
N VAL A 24 -11.27 -11.76 -11.70
CA VAL A 24 -10.37 -10.92 -10.88
C VAL A 24 -9.96 -9.64 -11.61
N PHE A 25 -10.18 -9.60 -12.93
CA PHE A 25 -9.99 -8.41 -13.73
C PHE A 25 -10.92 -8.43 -14.94
N ASN A 26 -11.76 -7.40 -15.09
CA ASN A 26 -12.69 -7.24 -16.20
C ASN A 26 -12.22 -6.09 -17.11
N PHE A 27 -11.80 -6.40 -18.34
CA PHE A 27 -11.25 -5.40 -19.25
C PHE A 27 -12.26 -4.34 -19.68
N LYS A 28 -13.55 -4.70 -19.76
CA LYS A 28 -14.60 -3.74 -20.13
C LYS A 28 -14.82 -2.72 -19.01
N GLU A 29 -14.87 -3.18 -17.76
CA GLU A 29 -14.96 -2.30 -16.59
C GLU A 29 -13.73 -1.40 -16.49
N TYR A 30 -12.53 -1.97 -16.66
CA TYR A 30 -11.29 -1.21 -16.68
C TYR A 30 -11.29 -0.09 -17.73
N LYS A 31 -11.70 -0.40 -18.96
CA LYS A 31 -11.84 0.60 -20.03
C LYS A 31 -12.82 1.71 -19.66
N ASP A 32 -13.94 1.35 -19.05
CA ASP A 32 -14.93 2.32 -18.60
C ASP A 32 -14.39 3.21 -17.46
N ILE A 33 -13.63 2.66 -16.51
CA ILE A 33 -12.90 3.44 -15.49
C ILE A 33 -11.96 4.44 -16.16
N LEU A 34 -11.15 4.02 -17.14
CA LEU A 34 -10.21 4.90 -17.82
C LEU A 34 -10.87 6.00 -18.67
N ASN A 35 -12.09 5.77 -19.14
CA ASN A 35 -12.87 6.79 -19.84
C ASN A 35 -13.57 7.77 -18.88
N ASN A 36 -13.53 7.49 -17.57
CA ASN A 36 -14.21 8.24 -16.52
C ASN A 36 -13.26 8.75 -15.43
N LEU A 37 -11.96 8.88 -15.73
CA LEU A 37 -10.97 9.33 -14.75
C LEU A 37 -11.28 10.70 -14.16
N SER A 38 -11.87 11.59 -14.95
CA SER A 38 -12.21 12.97 -14.58
C SER A 38 -13.62 13.14 -14.02
N THR A 39 -14.40 12.06 -13.89
CA THR A 39 -15.80 12.11 -13.45
C THR A 39 -15.94 11.52 -12.04
N GLU A 40 -17.12 11.71 -11.45
CA GLU A 40 -17.47 11.16 -10.13
C GLU A 40 -18.10 9.77 -10.23
N LYS A 41 -18.01 9.11 -11.40
CA LYS A 41 -18.57 7.75 -11.58
C LYS A 41 -17.91 6.72 -10.66
N TYR A 42 -16.61 6.90 -10.41
CA TYR A 42 -15.81 6.01 -9.57
C TYR A 42 -15.08 6.81 -8.49
N ASP A 43 -15.15 6.34 -7.25
CA ASP A 43 -14.52 7.02 -6.11
C ASP A 43 -12.98 6.86 -6.05
N PHE A 44 -12.39 6.05 -6.93
CA PHE A 44 -10.94 5.84 -6.96
C PHE A 44 -10.15 7.15 -7.04
N PHE A 45 -10.62 8.12 -7.82
CA PHE A 45 -9.90 9.38 -8.09
C PHE A 45 -10.38 10.55 -7.23
N LYS A 46 -11.27 10.29 -6.26
CA LYS A 46 -11.88 11.33 -5.42
C LYS A 46 -10.86 12.21 -4.72
N ILE A 47 -9.84 11.62 -4.10
CA ILE A 47 -8.78 12.37 -3.41
C ILE A 47 -8.00 13.24 -4.39
N ILE A 48 -7.74 12.74 -5.60
CA ILE A 48 -7.04 13.50 -6.64
C ILE A 48 -7.87 14.71 -7.10
N HIS A 49 -9.19 14.53 -7.24
CA HIS A 49 -10.10 15.60 -7.61
C HIS A 49 -10.25 16.64 -6.50
N GLU A 50 -10.40 16.21 -5.25
CA GLU A 50 -10.78 17.07 -4.12
C GLU A 50 -9.59 17.69 -3.42
N LYS A 51 -8.54 16.90 -3.10
CA LYS A 51 -7.38 17.38 -2.34
C LYS A 51 -6.30 18.00 -3.24
N TYR A 52 -6.03 17.39 -4.40
CA TYR A 52 -5.04 17.93 -5.34
C TYR A 52 -5.63 18.90 -6.37
N ASN A 53 -6.95 19.00 -6.46
CA ASN A 53 -7.65 19.83 -7.44
C ASN A 53 -7.23 19.52 -8.90
N ILE A 54 -6.95 18.24 -9.20
CA ILE A 54 -6.56 17.78 -10.53
C ILE A 54 -7.75 17.05 -11.15
N LYS A 55 -8.37 17.64 -12.17
CA LYS A 55 -9.47 17.00 -12.93
C LYS A 55 -9.11 16.68 -14.38
N ASN A 56 -7.92 17.04 -14.84
CA ASN A 56 -7.51 16.82 -16.22
C ASN A 56 -7.16 15.34 -16.45
N GLU A 57 -7.87 14.68 -17.38
CA GLU A 57 -7.68 13.24 -17.65
C GLU A 57 -6.24 12.87 -18.02
N LYS A 58 -5.58 13.68 -18.86
CA LYS A 58 -4.20 13.44 -19.30
C LYS A 58 -3.23 13.56 -18.13
N GLU A 59 -3.46 14.53 -17.25
CA GLU A 59 -2.67 14.69 -16.04
C GLU A 59 -2.87 13.50 -15.07
N ILE A 60 -4.12 13.05 -14.89
CA ILE A 60 -4.44 11.88 -14.06
C ILE A 60 -3.74 10.63 -14.60
N LYS A 61 -3.83 10.40 -15.91
CA LYS A 61 -3.15 9.29 -16.59
C LYS A 61 -1.63 9.32 -16.37
N ASN A 62 -1.01 10.48 -16.55
CA ASN A 62 0.44 10.60 -16.47
C ASN A 62 0.99 10.49 -15.04
N LYS A 63 0.25 11.02 -14.05
CA LYS A 63 0.75 11.14 -12.67
C LYS A 63 0.27 10.05 -11.72
N PHE A 64 -0.88 9.42 -11.97
CA PHE A 64 -1.53 8.56 -10.98
C PHE A 64 -1.93 7.17 -11.48
N LEU A 65 -2.03 6.96 -12.79
CA LEU A 65 -2.52 5.68 -13.31
C LEU A 65 -1.57 4.51 -13.02
N TYR A 66 -0.26 4.74 -13.02
CA TYR A 66 0.71 3.69 -12.66
C TYR A 66 0.57 3.25 -11.19
N ILE A 67 0.18 4.17 -10.30
CA ILE A 67 -0.08 3.87 -8.88
C ILE A 67 -1.39 3.07 -8.76
N PHE A 68 -2.42 3.45 -9.51
CA PHE A 68 -3.68 2.70 -9.58
C PHE A 68 -3.44 1.24 -10.01
N HIS A 69 -2.66 1.04 -11.08
CA HIS A 69 -2.29 -0.30 -11.54
C HIS A 69 -1.49 -1.07 -10.50
N PHE A 70 -0.55 -0.42 -9.82
CA PHE A 70 0.25 -1.04 -8.78
C PHE A 70 -0.63 -1.56 -7.63
N ILE A 71 -1.53 -0.73 -7.12
CA ILE A 71 -2.49 -1.11 -6.07
C ILE A 71 -3.37 -2.27 -6.53
N LEU A 72 -4.00 -2.13 -7.71
CA LEU A 72 -4.93 -3.13 -8.23
C LEU A 72 -4.27 -4.50 -8.38
N ILE A 73 -3.11 -4.55 -9.02
CA ILE A 73 -2.39 -5.81 -9.23
C ILE A 73 -1.98 -6.43 -7.90
N LYS A 74 -1.41 -5.64 -6.98
CA LYS A 74 -0.96 -6.15 -5.68
C LYS A 74 -2.12 -6.69 -4.87
N ASN A 75 -3.26 -6.00 -4.85
CA ASN A 75 -4.42 -6.44 -4.10
C ASN A 75 -5.11 -7.66 -4.73
N ILE A 76 -5.14 -7.80 -6.06
CA ILE A 76 -5.52 -9.05 -6.73
C ILE A 76 -4.60 -10.20 -6.28
N CYS A 77 -3.29 -9.98 -6.22
CA CYS A 77 -2.33 -11.01 -5.79
C CYS A 77 -2.54 -11.39 -4.33
N ASN A 78 -2.74 -10.40 -3.45
CA ASN A 78 -3.04 -10.64 -2.04
C ASN A 78 -4.31 -11.49 -1.87
N TYR A 79 -5.36 -11.20 -2.64
CA TYR A 79 -6.59 -11.98 -2.65
C TYR A 79 -6.34 -13.44 -3.05
N ILE A 80 -5.58 -13.66 -4.13
CA ILE A 80 -5.20 -15.00 -4.59
C ILE A 80 -4.41 -15.74 -3.51
N LEU A 81 -3.45 -15.09 -2.86
CA LEU A 81 -2.62 -15.67 -1.79
C LEU A 81 -3.48 -16.09 -0.58
N ASP A 82 -4.42 -15.25 -0.15
CA ASP A 82 -5.32 -15.56 0.97
C ASP A 82 -6.25 -16.73 0.63
N LYS A 83 -6.74 -16.81 -0.61
CA LYS A 83 -7.50 -17.97 -1.10
C LYS A 83 -6.65 -19.24 -1.18
N TYR A 84 -5.41 -19.13 -1.64
CA TYR A 84 -4.47 -20.27 -1.69
C TYR A 84 -4.21 -20.84 -0.30
N LYS A 85 -3.92 -19.98 0.69
CA LYS A 85 -3.66 -20.37 2.08
C LYS A 85 -4.89 -21.01 2.73
N SER A 86 -6.07 -20.40 2.58
CA SER A 86 -7.30 -20.88 3.23
C SER A 86 -7.77 -22.24 2.72
N LYS A 87 -7.47 -22.61 1.46
CA LYS A 87 -7.93 -23.86 0.84
C LYS A 87 -6.90 -25.01 0.83
N LYS A 88 -5.71 -24.82 1.41
CA LYS A 88 -4.62 -25.85 1.43
C LYS A 88 -4.35 -26.45 0.05
N ILE A 89 -4.10 -25.57 -0.93
CA ILE A 89 -3.94 -25.91 -2.34
C ILE A 89 -2.55 -26.51 -2.61
N ASN A 90 -2.50 -27.42 -3.58
CA ASN A 90 -1.22 -27.99 -4.03
C ASN A 90 -0.45 -27.00 -4.91
N PHE A 91 -1.05 -26.61 -6.05
CA PHE A 91 -0.42 -25.76 -7.04
C PHE A 91 -1.36 -24.66 -7.53
N LEU A 92 -0.78 -23.50 -7.82
CA LEU A 92 -1.37 -22.44 -8.61
C LEU A 92 -0.82 -22.52 -10.04
N TYR A 93 -1.70 -22.78 -11.01
CA TYR A 93 -1.33 -22.97 -12.39
C TYR A 93 -1.59 -21.73 -13.26
N PHE A 94 -0.64 -21.47 -14.16
CA PHE A 94 -0.79 -20.47 -15.22
C PHE A 94 -0.67 -21.12 -16.60
N ASN A 95 -1.51 -20.66 -17.54
CA ASN A 95 -1.44 -21.10 -18.94
C ASN A 95 -0.36 -20.37 -19.76
N LYS A 96 0.35 -19.42 -19.14
CA LYS A 96 1.37 -18.60 -19.79
C LYS A 96 2.62 -18.56 -18.92
N ASN A 97 3.74 -18.98 -19.49
CA ASN A 97 5.06 -18.77 -18.90
C ASN A 97 5.59 -17.39 -19.31
N ILE A 98 6.14 -16.63 -18.37
CA ILE A 98 6.56 -15.23 -18.56
C ILE A 98 8.07 -15.05 -18.33
N LYS A 99 8.89 -16.01 -18.78
CA LYS A 99 10.35 -15.92 -18.67
C LYS A 99 10.85 -14.60 -19.26
N ASN A 100 11.64 -13.86 -18.48
CA ASN A 100 12.31 -12.60 -18.85
C ASN A 100 11.39 -11.40 -19.16
N GLU A 101 10.11 -11.44 -18.80
CA GLU A 101 9.23 -10.28 -18.97
C GLU A 101 9.36 -9.29 -17.79
N LYS A 102 9.15 -7.99 -18.05
CA LYS A 102 9.21 -6.93 -17.03
C LYS A 102 7.82 -6.52 -16.56
N PHE A 103 7.75 -6.10 -15.29
CA PHE A 103 6.55 -5.52 -14.72
C PHE A 103 6.23 -4.19 -15.41
N LYS A 104 4.99 -4.00 -15.86
CA LYS A 104 4.55 -2.78 -16.58
C LYS A 104 3.44 -2.09 -15.83
N LEU A 105 3.66 -0.85 -15.43
CA LEU A 105 2.64 -0.03 -14.74
C LEU A 105 2.20 1.19 -15.55
N SER A 106 3.00 1.62 -16.52
CA SER A 106 2.70 2.80 -17.33
C SER A 106 1.65 2.50 -18.40
N ASP A 107 1.01 3.58 -18.83
CA ASP A 107 0.01 3.58 -19.89
C ASP A 107 -1.18 2.69 -19.56
N GLU A 108 -2.09 2.60 -20.53
CA GLU A 108 -3.16 1.63 -20.44
C GLU A 108 -2.62 0.19 -20.55
N LEU A 109 -2.96 -0.64 -19.56
CA LEU A 109 -2.67 -2.08 -19.58
C LEU A 109 -3.65 -2.85 -20.47
N ASN A 110 -3.14 -3.79 -21.27
CA ASN A 110 -3.95 -4.83 -21.88
C ASN A 110 -4.02 -6.09 -20.99
N LEU A 111 -4.86 -7.07 -21.35
CA LEU A 111 -5.02 -8.29 -20.55
C LEU A 111 -3.72 -9.10 -20.38
N ASP A 112 -2.85 -9.11 -21.39
CA ASP A 112 -1.55 -9.78 -21.28
C ASP A 112 -0.60 -9.07 -20.32
N ASP A 113 -0.67 -7.73 -20.27
CA ASP A 113 0.08 -6.93 -19.31
C ASP A 113 -0.38 -7.20 -17.87
N VAL A 114 -1.69 -7.26 -17.64
CA VAL A 114 -2.27 -7.55 -16.32
C VAL A 114 -1.90 -8.97 -15.89
N LEU A 115 -2.08 -9.98 -16.75
CA LEU A 115 -1.72 -11.37 -16.42
C LEU A 115 -0.23 -11.50 -16.11
N ARG A 116 0.62 -10.89 -16.93
CA ARG A 116 2.07 -10.85 -16.69
C ARG A 116 2.37 -10.27 -15.32
N ASN A 117 1.82 -9.10 -14.99
CA ASN A 117 2.07 -8.44 -13.72
C ASN A 117 1.58 -9.27 -12.52
N ILE A 118 0.44 -9.96 -12.63
CA ILE A 118 -0.04 -10.89 -11.60
C ILE A 118 0.98 -12.00 -11.37
N ILE A 119 1.45 -12.66 -12.43
CA ILE A 119 2.45 -13.73 -12.31
C ILE A 119 3.74 -13.20 -11.69
N ILE A 120 4.29 -12.08 -12.19
CA ILE A 120 5.53 -11.48 -11.66
C ILE A 120 5.36 -11.14 -10.17
N SER A 121 4.20 -10.61 -9.76
CA SER A 121 3.96 -10.29 -8.35
C SER A 121 3.94 -11.55 -7.49
N LEU A 122 3.27 -12.61 -7.94
CA LEU A 122 3.15 -13.85 -7.17
C LEU A 122 4.48 -14.60 -7.05
N ILE A 123 5.30 -14.67 -8.11
CA ILE A 123 6.62 -15.32 -8.03
C ILE A 123 7.66 -14.53 -7.22
N ASN A 124 7.42 -13.24 -6.98
CA ASN A 124 8.25 -12.41 -6.12
C ASN A 124 7.65 -12.22 -4.71
N SER A 125 6.55 -12.89 -4.41
CA SER A 125 5.94 -12.84 -3.08
C SER A 125 6.77 -13.59 -2.03
N GLU A 126 6.68 -13.16 -0.78
CA GLU A 126 7.27 -13.85 0.37
C GLU A 126 6.84 -15.33 0.41
N GLU A 127 5.58 -15.61 0.11
CA GLU A 127 5.02 -16.96 0.07
C GLU A 127 5.73 -17.86 -0.94
N TYR A 128 6.01 -17.36 -2.15
CA TYR A 128 6.72 -18.13 -3.16
C TYR A 128 8.19 -18.33 -2.78
N LEU A 129 8.87 -17.26 -2.35
CA LEU A 129 10.29 -17.30 -1.99
C LEU A 129 10.55 -18.21 -0.78
N SER A 130 9.59 -18.30 0.14
CA SER A 130 9.61 -19.21 1.30
C SER A 130 9.10 -20.62 1.02
N GLN A 131 8.79 -20.96 -0.25
CA GLN A 131 8.27 -22.27 -0.68
C GLN A 131 6.89 -22.63 -0.08
N ASN A 132 6.13 -21.62 0.36
CA ASN A 132 4.77 -21.76 0.86
C ASN A 132 3.69 -21.53 -0.23
N LEU A 133 4.10 -21.13 -1.44
CA LEU A 133 3.27 -21.05 -2.63
C LEU A 133 3.95 -21.83 -3.76
N ASN A 134 3.29 -22.87 -4.26
CA ASN A 134 3.78 -23.61 -5.41
C ASN A 134 3.12 -23.12 -6.71
N ILE A 135 3.92 -22.60 -7.63
CA ILE A 135 3.47 -22.15 -8.96
C ILE A 135 4.02 -23.09 -10.02
N ASP A 136 3.18 -23.45 -11.01
CA ASP A 136 3.60 -24.21 -12.17
C ASP A 136 2.94 -23.68 -13.46
N PHE A 137 3.65 -23.85 -14.58
CA PHE A 137 3.28 -23.34 -15.90
C PHE A 137 2.95 -24.51 -16.81
N LYS A 138 1.65 -24.79 -16.96
CA LYS A 138 1.17 -25.92 -17.78
C LYS A 138 0.19 -25.41 -18.83
N LYS A 139 0.22 -26.04 -20.01
CA LYS A 139 -0.88 -25.90 -20.96
C LYS A 139 -2.05 -26.74 -20.47
N PHE A 140 -3.23 -26.15 -20.46
CA PHE A 140 -4.49 -26.81 -20.14
C PHE A 140 -5.61 -26.18 -20.97
N ASP A 141 -6.70 -26.93 -21.18
CA ASP A 141 -7.88 -26.41 -21.86
C ASP A 141 -8.65 -25.48 -20.91
N ILE A 142 -8.80 -24.22 -21.32
CA ILE A 142 -9.51 -23.20 -20.57
C ILE A 142 -11.01 -23.55 -20.49
N ASN A 143 -11.58 -24.12 -21.56
CA ASN A 143 -12.99 -24.44 -21.62
C ASN A 143 -13.36 -25.54 -20.63
N GLU A 144 -12.51 -26.56 -20.48
CA GLU A 144 -12.71 -27.63 -19.48
C GLU A 144 -12.68 -27.12 -18.04
N ILE A 145 -11.88 -26.08 -17.75
CA ILE A 145 -11.79 -25.52 -16.41
C ILE A 145 -12.99 -24.62 -16.09
N ILE A 146 -13.52 -23.94 -17.12
CA ILE A 146 -14.59 -22.95 -16.97
C ILE A 146 -15.98 -23.60 -17.06
N SER A 147 -16.16 -24.61 -17.93
CA SER A 147 -17.45 -25.25 -18.18
C SER A 147 -18.06 -25.76 -16.87
N ASP A 148 -19.36 -25.50 -16.70
CA ASP A 148 -20.20 -25.96 -15.58
C ASP A 148 -19.97 -25.30 -14.21
N LYS A 149 -19.16 -24.23 -14.14
CA LYS A 149 -18.90 -23.51 -12.87
C LYS A 149 -19.55 -22.12 -12.83
N ILE A 150 -19.94 -21.72 -11.63
CA ILE A 150 -20.44 -20.36 -11.35
C ILE A 150 -19.30 -19.38 -11.62
N ILE A 151 -19.60 -18.34 -12.41
CA ILE A 151 -18.71 -17.21 -12.66
C ILE A 151 -19.19 -16.04 -11.81
N GLU A 152 -18.42 -15.69 -10.78
CA GLU A 152 -18.64 -14.51 -9.97
C GLU A 152 -17.80 -13.35 -10.50
N ASP A 153 -18.39 -12.16 -10.61
CA ASP A 153 -17.66 -10.92 -10.90
C ASP A 153 -17.94 -9.91 -9.78
N LYS A 154 -16.93 -9.67 -8.96
CA LYS A 154 -16.99 -8.73 -7.82
C LYS A 154 -16.63 -7.29 -8.25
N GLY A 155 -16.20 -7.10 -9.50
CA GLY A 155 -15.75 -5.84 -10.05
C GLY A 155 -14.36 -5.40 -9.57
N ILE A 156 -13.74 -4.50 -10.32
CA ILE A 156 -12.42 -3.92 -10.04
C ILE A 156 -12.42 -3.21 -8.69
N SER A 157 -13.53 -2.58 -8.31
CA SER A 157 -13.65 -1.89 -7.02
C SER A 157 -13.36 -2.81 -5.84
N PHE A 158 -13.90 -4.04 -5.84
CA PHE A 158 -13.65 -5.00 -4.78
C PHE A 158 -12.15 -5.32 -4.64
N TYR A 159 -11.48 -5.62 -5.75
CA TYR A 159 -10.06 -5.98 -5.71
C TYR A 159 -9.16 -4.77 -5.44
N PHE A 160 -9.53 -3.58 -5.93
CA PHE A 160 -8.77 -2.36 -5.67
C PHE A 160 -8.68 -2.05 -4.18
N TYR A 161 -9.80 -2.19 -3.45
CA TYR A 161 -9.88 -1.97 -2.00
C TYR A 161 -9.64 -3.24 -1.16
N TYR A 162 -9.20 -4.33 -1.77
CA TYR A 162 -8.99 -5.57 -1.03
C TYR A 162 -7.84 -5.43 -0.03
N ASP A 163 -8.14 -5.68 1.25
CA ASP A 163 -7.19 -5.65 2.35
C ASP A 163 -6.89 -7.08 2.80
N SER A 164 -5.64 -7.52 2.66
CA SER A 164 -5.26 -8.92 2.92
C SER A 164 -5.49 -9.32 4.38
N ILE A 165 -5.85 -10.57 4.61
CA ILE A 165 -6.11 -11.13 5.95
C ILE A 165 -4.87 -10.94 6.85
N LYS A 166 -3.67 -11.26 6.33
CA LYS A 166 -2.41 -11.09 7.08
C LYS A 166 -2.22 -9.64 7.56
N LYS A 167 -2.48 -8.66 6.69
CA LYS A 167 -2.39 -7.22 7.04
C LYS A 167 -3.45 -6.81 8.06
N GLN A 168 -4.70 -7.28 7.92
CA GLN A 168 -5.78 -6.98 8.87
C GLN A 168 -5.51 -7.48 10.29
N ASP A 169 -5.04 -8.74 10.40
CA ASP A 169 -4.69 -9.35 11.68
C ASP A 169 -3.57 -8.56 12.37
N PHE A 170 -2.54 -8.20 11.60
CA PHE A 170 -1.39 -7.47 12.11
C PHE A 170 -1.72 -6.01 12.45
N LYS A 171 -2.57 -5.36 11.64
CA LYS A 171 -3.12 -4.03 11.89
C LYS A 171 -3.85 -3.96 13.23
N SER A 172 -4.74 -4.92 13.48
CA SER A 172 -5.51 -4.97 14.73
C SER A 172 -4.60 -5.10 15.96
N LYS A 173 -3.54 -5.92 15.85
CA LYS A 173 -2.54 -6.08 16.90
C LYS A 173 -1.74 -4.80 17.15
N ILE A 174 -1.18 -4.20 16.10
CA ILE A 174 -0.38 -2.97 16.22
C ILE A 174 -1.22 -1.80 16.73
N GLU A 175 -2.44 -1.62 16.22
CA GLU A 175 -3.34 -0.54 16.66
C GLU A 175 -3.63 -0.65 18.16
N LYS A 176 -3.92 -1.86 18.66
CA LYS A 176 -4.11 -2.11 20.09
C LYS A 176 -2.86 -1.73 20.90
N ASP A 177 -1.69 -2.20 20.50
CA ASP A 177 -0.48 -2.00 21.27
C ASP A 177 -0.02 -0.53 21.24
N LEU A 178 -0.18 0.18 20.11
CA LEU A 178 0.10 1.61 20.03
C LEU A 178 -0.86 2.45 20.89
N LEU A 179 -2.11 2.03 21.05
CA LEU A 179 -3.05 2.66 21.99
C LEU A 179 -2.60 2.45 23.45
N GLU A 180 -2.30 1.20 23.83
CA GLU A 180 -1.86 0.86 25.20
C GLU A 180 -0.54 1.57 25.58
N LEU A 181 0.37 1.69 24.62
CA LEU A 181 1.66 2.36 24.79
C LEU A 181 1.56 3.90 24.68
N GLY A 182 0.38 4.45 24.40
CA GLY A 182 0.14 5.89 24.32
C GLY A 182 0.89 6.56 23.17
N TYR A 183 0.95 5.92 22.01
CA TYR A 183 1.40 6.52 20.75
C TYR A 183 0.27 7.22 20.00
N ILE A 184 -0.94 6.68 20.12
CA ILE A 184 -2.14 7.14 19.40
C ILE A 184 -3.30 7.26 20.38
N ASP A 185 -4.32 8.03 19.99
CA ASP A 185 -5.52 8.27 20.79
C ASP A 185 -6.74 7.75 20.02
N LYS A 186 -7.51 6.84 20.65
CA LYS A 186 -8.63 6.12 20.04
C LYS A 186 -9.64 7.04 19.36
N ASN A 187 -9.82 8.26 19.86
CA ASN A 187 -10.83 9.20 19.39
C ASN A 187 -10.27 10.25 18.42
N LYS A 188 -8.98 10.21 18.08
CA LYS A 188 -8.32 11.19 17.21
C LYS A 188 -7.85 10.53 15.93
N LYS A 189 -8.77 10.45 14.96
CA LYS A 189 -8.45 10.10 13.57
C LYS A 189 -8.75 11.28 12.66
N ASN A 190 -7.97 11.42 11.59
CA ASN A 190 -8.21 12.41 10.54
C ASN A 190 -9.35 11.97 9.61
N THR A 191 -9.64 12.78 8.59
CA THR A 191 -10.70 12.52 7.60
C THR A 191 -10.49 11.24 6.79
N ASP A 192 -9.26 10.74 6.73
CA ASP A 192 -8.89 9.51 6.03
C ASP A 192 -8.89 8.29 6.96
N ASN A 193 -9.41 8.44 8.19
CA ASN A 193 -9.49 7.42 9.24
C ASN A 193 -8.11 6.93 9.75
N ARG A 194 -7.13 7.84 9.80
CA ARG A 194 -5.77 7.57 10.31
C ARG A 194 -5.47 8.34 11.59
N TYR A 195 -4.67 7.74 12.47
CA TYR A 195 -4.17 8.41 13.67
C TYR A 195 -3.06 9.37 13.33
N THR A 196 -3.09 10.57 13.91
CA THR A 196 -2.10 11.61 13.62
C THR A 196 -1.00 11.64 14.68
N LEU A 197 0.25 11.58 14.21
CA LEU A 197 1.42 11.87 15.02
C LEU A 197 1.74 13.37 14.96
N PRO A 198 1.97 14.02 16.09
CA PRO A 198 2.22 15.46 16.11
C PRO A 198 3.66 15.81 15.69
N ILE A 199 3.76 16.84 14.86
CA ILE A 199 5.00 17.54 14.54
C ILE A 199 4.94 18.94 15.14
N TYR A 200 5.98 19.31 15.87
CA TYR A 200 6.12 20.62 16.49
C TYR A 200 7.25 21.40 15.81
N ILE A 201 7.02 22.69 15.57
CA ILE A 201 8.01 23.58 14.96
C ILE A 201 8.52 24.52 16.04
N ASP A 202 9.85 24.59 16.21
CA ASP A 202 10.51 25.50 17.14
C ASP A 202 11.04 26.73 16.38
N ASP A 203 10.15 27.67 16.08
CA ASP A 203 10.45 28.87 15.30
C ASP A 203 11.58 29.70 15.92
N GLU A 204 11.55 29.88 17.24
CA GLU A 204 12.59 30.62 17.98
C GLU A 204 13.97 29.98 17.79
N GLN A 205 14.04 28.65 17.82
CA GLN A 205 15.31 27.96 17.64
C GLN A 205 15.79 28.02 16.19
N LEU A 206 14.89 27.88 15.22
CA LEU A 206 15.20 28.00 13.79
C LEU A 206 15.73 29.41 13.47
N GLU A 207 15.11 30.45 14.01
CA GLU A 207 15.58 31.84 13.87
C GLU A 207 16.96 32.04 14.51
N LYS A 208 17.19 31.52 15.73
CA LYS A 208 18.49 31.61 16.43
C LYS A 208 19.65 31.02 15.63
N ILE A 209 19.41 29.95 14.87
CA ILE A 209 20.42 29.31 14.03
C ILE A 209 20.46 29.87 12.60
N GLY A 210 19.76 30.98 12.34
CA GLY A 210 19.83 31.72 11.09
C GLY A 210 18.89 31.26 9.98
N ILE A 211 17.90 30.40 10.28
CA ILE A 211 16.95 29.89 9.29
C ILE A 211 15.68 30.73 9.34
N LYS A 212 15.58 31.73 8.45
CA LYS A 212 14.46 32.69 8.44
C LYS A 212 13.31 32.33 7.50
N ASN A 213 13.58 31.59 6.42
CA ASN A 213 12.59 31.20 5.41
C ASN A 213 12.30 29.69 5.45
N TYR A 214 12.17 29.10 6.65
CA TYR A 214 11.97 27.66 6.77
C TYR A 214 10.62 27.17 6.20
N GLN A 215 9.66 28.08 6.00
CA GLN A 215 8.35 27.79 5.42
C GLN A 215 8.46 27.13 4.04
N ASP A 216 9.44 27.54 3.22
CA ASP A 216 9.70 26.94 1.90
C ASP A 216 10.10 25.45 1.98
N TYR A 217 10.65 25.04 3.13
CA TYR A 217 11.14 23.68 3.37
C TYR A 217 10.18 22.87 4.24
N LEU A 218 9.15 23.51 4.79
CA LEU A 218 8.34 22.94 5.87
C LEU A 218 7.60 21.68 5.43
N ILE A 219 7.02 21.68 4.23
CA ILE A 219 6.33 20.50 3.68
C ILE A 219 7.30 19.30 3.62
N ASN A 220 8.51 19.51 3.11
CA ASN A 220 9.51 18.45 3.03
C ASN A 220 9.97 18.00 4.43
N TRP A 221 10.15 18.92 5.37
CA TRP A 221 10.55 18.59 6.74
C TRP A 221 9.45 17.87 7.52
N ILE A 222 8.18 18.17 7.28
CA ILE A 222 7.03 17.43 7.81
C ILE A 222 7.06 15.99 7.31
N SER A 223 7.20 15.79 5.99
CA SER A 223 7.30 14.46 5.40
C SER A 223 8.49 13.67 5.95
N ILE A 224 9.65 14.30 6.08
CA ILE A 224 10.83 13.64 6.67
C ILE A 224 10.63 13.34 8.17
N GLY A 225 9.98 14.24 8.91
CA GLY A 225 9.62 14.05 10.31
C GLY A 225 8.71 12.83 10.49
N TYR A 226 7.68 12.70 9.65
CA TYR A 226 6.81 11.54 9.60
C TYR A 226 7.59 10.25 9.35
N LEU A 227 8.45 10.21 8.33
CA LEU A 227 9.30 9.04 8.05
C LEU A 227 10.21 8.66 9.23
N LYS A 228 10.79 9.66 9.90
CA LYS A 228 11.63 9.42 11.09
C LYS A 228 10.83 8.89 12.28
N MET A 229 9.58 9.31 12.44
CA MET A 229 8.69 8.72 13.44
C MET A 229 8.36 7.27 13.09
N LEU A 230 8.01 6.98 11.83
CA LEU A 230 7.75 5.61 11.38
C LEU A 230 8.94 4.69 11.68
N ILE A 231 10.17 5.08 11.35
CA ILE A 231 11.38 4.30 11.66
C ILE A 231 11.46 3.97 13.16
N LYS A 232 11.25 4.97 14.03
CA LYS A 232 11.35 4.77 15.47
C LYS A 232 10.28 3.82 16.01
N ILE A 233 9.02 3.99 15.57
CA ILE A 233 7.91 3.12 15.98
C ILE A 233 8.15 1.70 15.48
N HIS A 234 8.54 1.57 14.22
CA HIS A 234 8.86 0.31 13.58
C HIS A 234 9.96 -0.44 14.33
N ASP A 235 11.10 0.19 14.55
CA ASP A 235 12.25 -0.44 15.20
C ASP A 235 11.94 -0.82 16.65
N PHE A 236 11.09 -0.03 17.32
CA PHE A 236 10.55 -0.37 18.63
C PHE A 236 9.68 -1.63 18.55
N LEU A 237 8.70 -1.68 17.64
CA LEU A 237 7.79 -2.82 17.49
C LEU A 237 8.51 -4.12 17.09
N ILE A 238 9.56 -4.04 16.26
CA ILE A 238 10.42 -5.18 15.96
C ILE A 238 11.00 -5.78 17.24
N ASN A 239 11.57 -4.94 18.11
CA ASN A 239 12.14 -5.42 19.38
C ASN A 239 11.04 -5.91 20.32
N TYR A 240 9.93 -5.18 20.41
CA TYR A 240 8.81 -5.49 21.30
C TYR A 240 8.16 -6.84 20.97
N TYR A 241 8.02 -7.16 19.68
CA TYR A 241 7.50 -8.45 19.21
C TYR A 241 8.57 -9.52 19.01
N ASN A 242 9.84 -9.20 19.25
CA ASN A 242 10.98 -10.09 19.02
C ASN A 242 11.02 -10.66 17.58
N LEU A 243 10.79 -9.79 16.59
CA LEU A 243 10.79 -10.15 15.17
C LEU A 243 12.20 -10.15 14.59
N THR A 244 12.47 -11.06 13.65
CA THR A 244 13.74 -11.13 12.91
C THR A 244 13.71 -10.27 11.63
N LEU A 245 13.15 -9.05 11.73
CA LEU A 245 13.06 -8.10 10.61
C LEU A 245 14.21 -7.07 10.69
N GLU A 246 14.58 -6.52 9.54
CA GLU A 246 15.59 -5.46 9.48
C GLU A 246 15.01 -4.12 9.98
N LYS A 247 15.81 -3.37 10.75
CA LYS A 247 15.43 -2.04 11.23
C LYS A 247 15.51 -0.96 10.14
N GLY A 248 14.76 0.12 10.31
CA GLY A 248 14.73 1.28 9.42
C GLY A 248 13.44 1.38 8.57
N LEU A 249 13.54 2.08 7.43
CA LEU A 249 12.46 2.12 6.42
C LEU A 249 12.54 0.88 5.53
N LYS A 250 12.06 -0.25 6.07
CA LYS A 250 12.00 -1.53 5.36
C LYS A 250 10.57 -1.85 4.97
N ILE A 251 10.40 -2.55 3.87
CA ILE A 251 9.08 -2.98 3.40
C ILE A 251 8.83 -4.34 4.01
N ASP A 252 8.08 -4.33 5.11
CA ASP A 252 7.59 -5.50 5.82
C ASP A 252 6.19 -5.22 6.37
N ASP A 253 5.54 -6.25 6.92
CA ASP A 253 4.17 -6.13 7.42
C ASP A 253 4.03 -5.09 8.55
N VAL A 254 5.08 -4.80 9.34
CA VAL A 254 5.04 -3.76 10.39
C VAL A 254 4.99 -2.40 9.73
N MET A 255 5.95 -2.09 8.86
CA MET A 255 6.00 -0.79 8.20
C MET A 255 4.75 -0.52 7.36
N LEU A 256 4.26 -1.53 6.63
CA LEU A 256 3.03 -1.41 5.83
C LEU A 256 1.83 -1.01 6.69
N VAL A 257 1.66 -1.66 7.85
CA VAL A 257 0.59 -1.31 8.79
C VAL A 257 0.78 0.10 9.35
N LEU A 258 2.00 0.48 9.73
CA LEU A 258 2.26 1.82 10.24
C LEU A 258 1.93 2.90 9.21
N ILE A 259 2.29 2.70 7.94
CA ILE A 259 1.93 3.61 6.84
C ILE A 259 0.41 3.63 6.62
N ASP A 260 -0.28 2.50 6.80
CA ASP A 260 -1.73 2.40 6.62
C ASP A 260 -2.51 3.18 7.69
N ILE A 261 -2.08 3.10 8.96
CA ILE A 261 -2.85 3.61 10.10
C ILE A 261 -2.40 4.97 10.63
N LEU A 262 -1.15 5.38 10.38
CA LEU A 262 -0.58 6.62 10.92
C LEU A 262 -0.55 7.72 9.86
N ASP A 263 -0.67 8.95 10.30
CA ASP A 263 -0.47 10.16 9.51
C ASP A 263 0.26 11.19 10.38
N THR A 264 0.43 12.40 9.88
CA THR A 264 1.06 13.49 10.62
C THR A 264 0.23 14.76 10.63
N GLU A 265 0.35 15.55 11.69
CA GLU A 265 -0.23 16.89 11.76
C GLU A 265 0.72 17.85 12.48
N VAL A 266 0.76 19.10 12.01
CA VAL A 266 1.51 20.15 12.70
C VAL A 266 0.69 20.66 13.88
N LYS A 267 1.28 20.71 15.08
CA LYS A 267 0.65 21.24 16.29
C LYS A 267 1.44 22.40 16.86
N GLU A 268 0.73 23.23 17.64
CA GLU A 268 1.36 24.21 18.51
C GLU A 268 2.30 23.54 19.50
N PHE A 269 3.42 24.21 19.79
CA PHE A 269 4.39 23.71 20.75
C PHE A 269 3.74 23.55 22.13
N PRO A 270 3.87 22.40 22.82
CA PRO A 270 3.15 22.19 24.07
C PRO A 270 3.64 23.13 25.18
N GLN A 271 2.69 23.69 25.93
CA GLN A 271 3.00 24.55 27.07
C GLN A 271 3.69 23.73 28.18
N GLY A 272 4.85 24.18 28.64
CA GLY A 272 5.59 23.57 29.75
C GLY A 272 6.72 22.60 29.38
N LEU A 273 6.83 22.19 28.11
CA LEU A 273 8.03 21.47 27.64
C LEU A 273 9.22 22.42 27.57
N LYS A 274 10.35 22.06 28.21
CA LYS A 274 11.58 22.85 28.11
C LYS A 274 12.14 22.66 26.70
N LYS A 275 11.95 23.66 25.84
CA LYS A 275 12.39 23.71 24.42
C LYS A 275 13.83 23.26 24.16
N SER A 276 14.72 23.26 25.16
CA SER A 276 16.13 22.85 25.03
C SER A 276 16.48 21.44 25.53
N ILE A 277 15.69 20.81 26.42
CA ILE A 277 16.10 19.58 27.14
C ILE A 277 15.35 18.33 26.65
N GLU A 278 14.12 18.46 26.19
CA GLU A 278 13.31 17.33 25.72
C GLU A 278 13.40 17.10 24.21
N VAL A 279 13.88 18.09 23.45
CA VAL A 279 14.06 17.95 21.99
C VAL A 279 15.15 16.93 21.62
N GLY A 280 16.03 16.60 22.57
CA GLY A 280 17.05 15.55 22.44
C GLY A 280 16.70 14.20 23.09
N LYS A 281 15.62 14.11 23.87
CA LYS A 281 15.26 12.88 24.61
C LYS A 281 14.13 12.14 23.91
N GLU A 282 14.52 11.11 23.16
CA GLU A 282 13.74 9.90 22.86
C GLU A 282 12.21 10.04 22.92
N THR A 283 11.66 10.86 22.03
CA THR A 283 10.31 10.58 21.57
C THR A 283 10.47 9.31 20.75
N SER A 284 10.03 8.16 21.27
CA SER A 284 10.17 6.84 20.65
C SER A 284 9.34 6.70 19.36
N GLY A 285 9.19 7.78 18.60
CA GLY A 285 8.31 7.95 17.44
C GLY A 285 6.99 8.65 17.75
N LYS A 286 6.71 8.97 19.02
CA LYS A 286 5.44 9.58 19.46
C LYS A 286 5.19 10.99 18.92
N CYS A 287 6.25 11.73 18.65
CA CYS A 287 6.19 13.07 18.05
C CYS A 287 7.54 13.41 17.43
N PHE A 288 7.58 14.47 16.62
CA PHE A 288 8.80 14.98 16.01
C PHE A 288 8.92 16.49 16.20
N PHE A 289 10.14 16.97 16.43
CA PHE A 289 10.44 18.39 16.60
C PHE A 289 11.31 18.87 15.43
N ILE A 290 10.83 19.90 14.75
CA ILE A 290 11.57 20.63 13.71
C ILE A 290 12.20 21.85 14.38
N ASN A 291 13.49 21.74 14.72
CA ASN A 291 14.26 22.79 15.37
C ASN A 291 15.63 23.05 14.70
N LYS A 292 15.89 22.37 13.58
CA LYS A 292 17.08 22.47 12.74
C LYS A 292 16.79 21.98 11.34
N ILE A 293 17.74 22.16 10.43
CA ILE A 293 17.69 21.56 9.09
C ILE A 293 17.55 20.03 9.22
N ILE A 294 16.47 19.50 8.65
CA ILE A 294 16.18 18.07 8.70
C ILE A 294 16.86 17.38 7.52
N GLN A 295 17.75 16.44 7.84
CA GLN A 295 18.45 15.64 6.83
C GLN A 295 17.48 14.71 6.09
N PRO A 296 17.58 14.61 4.75
CA PRO A 296 16.78 13.71 3.93
C PRO A 296 16.87 12.24 4.37
N VAL A 297 15.85 11.47 4.00
CA VAL A 297 15.83 10.02 4.18
C VAL A 297 15.68 9.37 2.81
N SER A 298 16.50 8.36 2.52
CA SER A 298 16.42 7.62 1.26
C SER A 298 15.19 6.71 1.26
N LEU A 299 14.46 6.71 0.14
CA LEU A 299 13.32 5.84 -0.10
C LEU A 299 13.66 4.88 -1.23
N THR A 300 13.25 3.63 -1.09
CA THR A 300 13.24 2.70 -2.22
C THR A 300 12.11 3.06 -3.20
N PRO A 301 12.22 2.67 -4.48
CA PRO A 301 11.14 2.87 -5.45
C PRO A 301 9.80 2.28 -4.97
N GLU A 302 9.81 1.10 -4.37
CA GLU A 302 8.61 0.41 -3.90
C GLU A 302 7.95 1.13 -2.71
N LEU A 303 8.76 1.64 -1.77
CA LEU A 303 8.23 2.43 -0.65
C LEU A 303 7.65 3.76 -1.12
N THR A 304 8.24 4.35 -2.18
CA THR A 304 7.71 5.54 -2.82
C THR A 304 6.32 5.27 -3.40
N LEU A 305 6.12 4.14 -4.09
CA LEU A 305 4.81 3.75 -4.61
C LEU A 305 3.76 3.55 -3.51
N LEU A 306 4.16 2.99 -2.36
CA LEU A 306 3.25 2.81 -1.21
C LEU A 306 2.80 4.14 -0.63
N LEU A 307 3.73 5.08 -0.41
CA LEU A 307 3.42 6.41 0.12
C LEU A 307 2.55 7.19 -0.88
N GLN A 308 2.84 7.09 -2.17
CA GLN A 308 1.99 7.70 -3.20
C GLN A 308 0.60 7.07 -3.27
N GLY A 309 0.49 5.74 -3.10
CA GLY A 309 -0.80 5.03 -3.02
C GLY A 309 -1.61 5.45 -1.80
N LYS A 310 -0.95 5.56 -0.64
CA LYS A 310 -1.51 6.11 0.60
C LYS A 310 -2.08 7.51 0.37
N ASP A 311 -1.34 8.39 -0.30
CA ASP A 311 -1.69 9.79 -0.42
C ASP A 311 -2.75 10.03 -1.52
N ALA A 312 -2.63 9.36 -2.66
CA ALA A 312 -3.50 9.57 -3.81
C ALA A 312 -4.79 8.73 -3.80
N TYR A 313 -4.77 7.56 -3.16
CA TYR A 313 -5.88 6.60 -3.18
C TYR A 313 -6.35 6.16 -1.79
N ASN A 314 -5.69 6.59 -0.72
CA ASN A 314 -5.93 6.12 0.66
C ASN A 314 -5.78 4.59 0.80
N ILE A 315 -4.87 3.97 0.05
CA ILE A 315 -4.66 2.51 0.07
C ILE A 315 -3.17 2.20 0.16
N VAL A 316 -2.84 1.28 1.07
CA VAL A 316 -1.50 0.71 1.24
C VAL A 316 -1.60 -0.80 0.98
N PRO A 317 -1.29 -1.28 -0.24
CA PRO A 317 -1.32 -2.71 -0.53
C PRO A 317 -0.17 -3.44 0.17
N ARG A 318 -0.38 -4.70 0.54
CA ARG A 318 0.76 -5.59 0.89
C ARG A 318 1.54 -5.93 -0.38
N ILE A 319 2.88 -5.89 -0.31
CA ILE A 319 3.78 -6.05 -1.46
C ILE A 319 4.22 -7.49 -1.63
#